data_AF-A0A2E6A8G6-F1
#
_entry.id   AF-A0A2E6A8G6-F1
#
_cell.length_a   1.000
_cell.length_b   1.000
_cell.length_c   1.000
_cell.angle_alpha   90.00
_cell.angle_beta   90.00
_cell.angle_gamma   90.00
#
_symmetry.space_group_name_H-M   'P 1'
#
loop_
_entity.id
_entity.type
_entity.pdbx_description
1 polymer ?
#
loop_
_entity_poly.entity_id
_entity_poly.type
_entity_poly.pdbx_seq_one_letter_code
_entity_poly.pdbx_strand_id
1 'polypeptide(L)'
;MSRPPLTGSSLFPRRTSKTFSISLSRRKTMFKFSIYEEPKLAEEEECVKKCKEYGISCPNTGCEMWMNHEEDLNCCLVAVDNNPGGMTLQSVGDRLGITCVRVHQIEKKAVQKMKKRLQNAVSVK
;
A
#
# COMPACT_ATOMS: atom_id res chain seq x y z
N MET A 1 5.14 -0.94 47.29
CA MET A 1 5.88 -0.79 46.01
C MET A 1 5.56 0.58 45.45
N SER A 2 6.43 1.54 45.73
CA SER A 2 6.20 2.97 45.55
C SER A 2 6.60 3.39 44.14
N ARG A 3 5.70 4.09 43.42
CA ARG A 3 5.98 4.65 42.09
C ARG A 3 6.96 5.82 42.21
N PRO A 4 8.03 5.89 41.40
CA PRO A 4 8.91 7.05 41.38
C PRO A 4 8.28 8.28 40.69
N PRO A 5 8.72 9.51 41.04
CA PRO A 5 8.14 10.76 40.57
C PRO A 5 8.58 11.11 39.13
N LEU A 6 7.66 11.73 38.39
CA LEU A 6 7.89 12.27 37.06
C LEU A 6 8.68 13.59 37.17
N THR A 7 9.87 13.63 36.59
CA THR A 7 10.64 14.86 36.36
C THR A 7 11.07 14.91 34.91
N GLY A 8 10.91 16.07 34.24
CA GLY A 8 11.41 16.24 32.87
C GLY A 8 10.54 17.12 31.97
N SER A 9 10.41 18.40 32.35
CA SER A 9 10.01 19.50 31.48
C SER A 9 10.95 19.64 30.28
N SER A 10 10.43 19.50 29.06
CA SER A 10 11.07 20.09 27.86
C SER A 10 10.05 20.89 27.07
N LEU A 11 10.36 22.17 26.93
CA LEU A 11 9.59 23.19 26.23
C LEU A 11 9.42 22.78 24.77
N PHE A 12 8.18 22.53 24.34
CA PHE A 12 7.83 22.58 22.92
C PHE A 12 7.36 24.01 22.58
N PRO A 13 8.11 24.77 21.78
CA PRO A 13 7.71 26.12 21.42
C PRO A 13 6.46 26.11 20.52
N ARG A 14 5.45 26.90 20.92
CA ARG A 14 4.34 27.33 20.05
C ARG A 14 4.93 28.08 18.86
N ARG A 15 4.81 27.51 17.65
CA ARG A 15 5.12 28.24 16.42
C ARG A 15 3.91 29.10 16.05
N THR A 16 4.05 30.39 16.31
CA THR A 16 3.09 31.42 15.94
C THR A 16 3.06 31.65 14.42
N SER A 17 1.90 32.12 13.98
CA SER A 17 1.56 32.54 12.63
C SER A 17 2.53 33.59 12.08
N LYS A 18 3.18 33.28 10.97
CA LYS A 18 3.65 34.30 10.03
C LYS A 18 2.86 34.15 8.74
N THR A 19 1.89 35.04 8.57
CA THR A 19 1.26 35.33 7.28
C THR A 19 2.31 35.94 6.38
N PHE A 20 2.72 35.22 5.34
CA PHE A 20 3.51 35.79 4.25
C PHE A 20 2.59 35.95 3.05
N SER A 21 2.12 37.19 2.86
CA SER A 21 1.44 37.63 1.66
C SER A 21 2.45 37.80 0.54
N ILE A 22 2.35 37.01 -0.52
CA ILE A 22 2.93 37.35 -1.82
C ILE A 22 1.81 37.33 -2.85
N SER A 23 1.61 38.50 -3.44
CA SER A 23 0.67 38.81 -4.50
C SER A 23 1.08 38.19 -5.84
N LEU A 24 0.15 37.40 -6.37
CA LEU A 24 -0.25 37.26 -7.76
C LEU A 24 0.62 37.92 -8.86
N SER A 25 1.13 37.12 -9.80
CA SER A 25 0.71 37.30 -11.20
C SER A 25 1.06 36.13 -12.12
N ARG A 26 0.01 35.69 -12.82
CA ARG A 26 -0.07 34.70 -13.88
C ARG A 26 0.95 34.99 -15.01
N ARG A 27 1.55 33.94 -15.58
CA ARG A 27 1.05 33.33 -16.83
C ARG A 27 1.99 32.23 -17.35
N LYS A 28 1.32 31.16 -17.79
CA LYS A 28 1.62 30.31 -18.94
C LYS A 28 2.72 29.25 -18.79
N THR A 29 2.21 28.03 -18.57
CA THR A 29 2.48 26.87 -19.42
C THR A 29 3.96 26.52 -19.65
N MET A 30 4.46 25.61 -18.80
CA MET A 30 4.86 24.32 -19.34
C MET A 30 4.37 23.26 -18.37
N PHE A 31 3.38 22.52 -18.85
CA PHE A 31 2.88 21.28 -18.33
C PHE A 31 4.06 20.30 -18.34
N LYS A 32 4.92 20.36 -17.31
CA LYS A 32 5.92 19.33 -17.07
C LYS A 32 5.17 18.18 -16.40
N PHE A 33 4.36 17.52 -17.21
CA PHE A 33 3.79 16.22 -16.95
C PHE A 33 4.99 15.28 -16.92
N SER A 34 5.62 15.21 -15.74
CA SER A 34 6.54 14.14 -15.39
C SER A 34 5.68 12.89 -15.22
N ILE A 35 5.24 12.36 -16.36
CA ILE A 35 4.68 11.01 -16.43
C ILE A 35 5.81 10.05 -16.13
N TYR A 36 5.73 9.54 -14.90
CA TYR A 36 6.10 8.22 -14.46
C TYR A 36 7.51 7.74 -14.83
N GLU A 37 8.31 7.68 -13.78
CA GLU A 37 9.41 6.73 -13.62
C GLU A 37 9.01 5.34 -14.15
N GLU A 38 9.91 4.73 -14.93
CA GLU A 38 9.75 3.52 -15.75
C GLU A 38 9.25 2.26 -14.98
N PRO A 39 8.62 1.29 -15.67
CA PRO A 39 7.71 0.32 -15.07
C PRO A 39 8.46 -0.83 -14.37
N LYS A 40 8.45 -0.84 -13.04
CA LYS A 40 8.85 -2.00 -12.20
C LYS A 40 7.99 -3.26 -12.37
N LEU A 41 6.90 -3.19 -13.15
CA LEU A 41 5.89 -4.24 -13.25
C LEU A 41 6.30 -5.45 -14.12
N ALA A 42 7.27 -5.27 -15.03
CA ALA A 42 7.66 -6.32 -15.99
C ALA A 42 8.43 -7.48 -15.33
N GLU A 43 9.23 -7.19 -14.31
CA GLU A 43 10.03 -8.22 -13.63
C GLU A 43 9.17 -9.18 -12.78
N GLU A 44 8.04 -8.69 -12.26
CA GLU A 44 7.18 -9.45 -11.36
C GLU A 44 6.30 -10.45 -12.14
N GLU A 45 5.79 -10.07 -13.30
CA GLU A 45 5.00 -10.98 -14.16
C GLU A 45 5.83 -12.13 -14.73
N GLU A 46 7.08 -11.87 -15.10
CA GLU A 46 8.00 -12.91 -15.57
C GLU A 46 8.39 -13.89 -14.45
N CYS A 47 8.54 -13.38 -13.22
CA CYS A 47 8.79 -14.20 -12.04
C CYS A 47 7.65 -15.19 -11.82
N VAL A 48 6.40 -14.72 -11.87
CA VAL A 48 5.21 -15.57 -11.70
C VAL A 48 5.13 -16.65 -12.78
N LYS A 49 5.39 -16.30 -14.05
CA LYS A 49 5.39 -17.27 -15.16
C LYS A 49 6.39 -18.39 -14.93
N LYS A 50 7.64 -18.05 -14.60
CA LYS A 50 8.70 -19.04 -14.32
C LYS A 50 8.32 -19.91 -13.12
N CYS A 51 7.85 -19.33 -12.02
CA CYS A 51 7.45 -20.10 -10.84
C CYS A 51 6.33 -21.10 -11.18
N LYS A 52 5.35 -20.71 -12.00
CA LYS A 52 4.27 -21.61 -12.47
C LYS A 52 4.77 -22.69 -13.42
N GLU A 53 5.68 -22.38 -14.33
CA GLU A 53 6.26 -23.34 -15.29
C GLU A 53 7.07 -24.43 -14.59
N TYR A 54 7.91 -24.05 -13.63
CA TYR A 54 8.74 -25.00 -12.89
C TYR A 54 7.99 -25.64 -11.71
N GLY A 55 6.88 -25.06 -11.25
CA GLY A 55 6.15 -25.52 -10.06
C GLY A 55 6.98 -25.41 -8.77
N ILE A 56 7.89 -24.43 -8.71
CA ILE A 56 8.82 -24.24 -7.59
C ILE A 56 8.39 -23.02 -6.78
N SER A 57 8.47 -23.13 -5.45
CA SER A 57 8.23 -22.01 -4.55
C SER A 57 9.28 -20.92 -4.73
N CYS A 58 8.83 -19.66 -4.78
CA CYS A 58 9.73 -18.54 -5.04
C CYS A 58 10.78 -18.42 -3.93
N PRO A 59 12.10 -18.47 -4.25
CA PRO A 59 13.17 -18.34 -3.26
C PRO A 59 13.45 -16.88 -2.88
N ASN A 60 12.89 -15.91 -3.61
CA ASN A 60 13.18 -14.50 -3.41
C ASN A 60 12.32 -13.89 -2.28
N THR A 61 12.85 -13.94 -1.06
CA THR A 61 12.23 -13.35 0.13
C THR A 61 12.20 -11.81 0.13
N GLY A 62 12.93 -11.15 -0.77
CA GLY A 62 12.97 -9.69 -0.89
C GLY A 62 11.90 -9.11 -1.82
N CYS A 63 11.10 -9.94 -2.48
CA CYS A 63 10.03 -9.49 -3.38
C CYS A 63 8.85 -8.90 -2.59
N GLU A 64 8.28 -7.79 -3.06
CA GLU A 64 7.13 -7.14 -2.42
C GLU A 64 5.88 -8.04 -2.39
N MET A 65 5.78 -8.94 -3.38
CA MET A 65 4.68 -9.91 -3.53
C MET A 65 5.00 -11.27 -2.90
N TRP A 66 6.14 -11.40 -2.20
CA TRP A 66 6.53 -12.63 -1.52
C TRP A 66 5.71 -12.85 -0.25
N MET A 67 5.28 -14.08 -0.04
CA MET A 67 4.55 -14.52 1.15
C MET A 67 5.02 -15.91 1.56
N ASN A 68 4.97 -16.22 2.85
CA ASN A 68 5.35 -17.53 3.36
C ASN A 68 4.20 -18.53 3.21
N HIS A 69 3.97 -19.02 2.00
CA HIS A 69 2.91 -19.97 1.69
C HIS A 69 3.28 -20.84 0.48
N GLU A 70 3.71 -22.06 0.77
CA GLU A 70 4.28 -22.96 -0.25
C GLU A 70 3.25 -23.38 -1.32
N GLU A 71 1.98 -23.54 -0.95
CA GLU A 71 0.91 -23.94 -1.89
C GLU A 71 0.65 -22.89 -2.98
N ASP A 72 0.91 -21.62 -2.69
CA ASP A 72 0.80 -20.52 -3.67
C ASP A 72 2.16 -20.13 -4.25
N LEU A 73 3.14 -21.03 -4.22
CA LEU A 73 4.49 -20.80 -4.72
C LEU A 73 5.17 -19.57 -4.06
N ASN A 74 4.80 -19.26 -2.81
CA ASN A 74 5.24 -18.09 -2.06
C ASN A 74 4.90 -16.74 -2.72
N CYS A 75 3.85 -16.66 -3.55
CA CYS A 75 3.52 -15.45 -4.28
C CYS A 75 2.04 -15.01 -4.15
N CYS A 76 1.82 -13.74 -3.79
CA CYS A 76 0.50 -13.13 -3.71
C CYS A 76 -0.28 -13.16 -5.03
N LEU A 77 0.40 -13.02 -6.18
CA LEU A 77 -0.26 -13.03 -7.49
C LEU A 77 -0.77 -14.43 -7.85
N VAL A 78 0.02 -15.46 -7.58
CA VAL A 78 -0.37 -16.86 -7.77
C VAL A 78 -1.56 -17.20 -6.86
N ALA A 79 -1.55 -16.73 -5.62
CA ALA A 79 -2.66 -16.92 -4.69
C ALA A 79 -3.99 -16.34 -5.21
N VAL A 80 -3.96 -15.17 -5.86
CA VAL A 80 -5.14 -14.55 -6.48
C VAL A 80 -5.60 -15.36 -7.69
N ASP A 81 -4.68 -15.76 -8.56
CA ASP A 81 -5.01 -16.53 -9.77
C ASP A 81 -5.61 -17.90 -9.44
N ASN A 82 -5.12 -18.56 -8.39
CA ASN A 82 -5.64 -19.85 -7.91
C ASN A 82 -7.04 -19.73 -7.28
N ASN A 83 -7.46 -18.54 -6.86
CA ASN A 83 -8.70 -18.31 -6.13
C ASN A 83 -9.58 -17.24 -6.84
N PRO A 84 -10.09 -17.51 -8.04
CA PRO A 84 -10.88 -16.54 -8.82
C PRO A 84 -12.22 -16.18 -8.16
N GLY A 85 -12.76 -17.08 -7.33
CA GLY A 85 -13.96 -16.85 -6.52
C GLY A 85 -13.73 -15.96 -5.29
N GLY A 86 -12.49 -15.51 -5.08
CA GLY A 86 -12.07 -14.79 -3.89
C GLY A 86 -11.71 -15.74 -2.74
N MET A 87 -11.09 -15.16 -1.71
CA MET A 87 -10.67 -15.86 -0.50
C MET A 87 -11.39 -15.31 0.72
N THR A 88 -11.51 -16.13 1.76
CA THR A 88 -12.03 -15.65 3.04
C THR A 88 -11.02 -14.73 3.73
N LEU A 89 -11.52 -13.78 4.52
CA LEU A 89 -10.67 -12.87 5.30
C LEU A 89 -9.76 -13.59 6.30
N GLN A 90 -10.17 -14.77 6.77
CA GLN A 90 -9.35 -15.59 7.66
C GLN A 90 -8.18 -16.21 6.90
N SER A 91 -8.43 -16.87 5.76
CA SER A 91 -7.39 -17.47 4.93
C SER A 91 -6.33 -16.45 4.49
N VAL A 92 -6.76 -15.23 4.14
CA VAL A 92 -5.83 -14.13 3.79
C VAL A 92 -5.00 -13.70 5.01
N GLY A 93 -5.60 -13.65 6.19
CA GLY A 93 -4.90 -13.32 7.43
C GLY A 93 -3.84 -14.37 7.78
N ASP A 94 -4.19 -15.65 7.68
CA ASP A 94 -3.29 -16.77 7.97
C ASP A 94 -2.07 -16.76 7.03
N ARG A 95 -2.29 -16.52 5.73
CA ARG A 95 -1.25 -16.42 4.70
C ARG A 95 -0.28 -15.26 4.92
N LEU A 96 -0.78 -14.11 5.36
CA LEU A 96 0.02 -12.89 5.57
C LEU A 96 0.57 -12.78 7.00
N GLY A 97 0.19 -13.68 7.91
CA GLY A 97 0.55 -13.60 9.33
C GLY A 97 -0.10 -12.41 10.06
N ILE A 98 -1.29 -11.99 9.61
CA ILE A 98 -1.99 -10.80 10.12
C ILE A 98 -3.37 -11.21 10.65
N THR A 99 -3.84 -10.55 11.72
CA THR A 99 -5.17 -10.83 12.26
C THR A 99 -6.29 -10.48 11.26
N CYS A 100 -7.36 -11.28 11.24
CA CYS A 100 -8.52 -11.06 10.37
C CYS A 100 -9.13 -9.65 10.51
N VAL A 101 -9.10 -9.10 11.73
CA VAL A 101 -9.55 -7.72 12.02
C VAL A 101 -8.72 -6.71 11.24
N ARG A 102 -7.41 -6.93 11.14
CA ARG A 102 -6.51 -6.03 10.42
C ARG A 102 -6.72 -6.12 8.91
N VAL A 103 -6.94 -7.31 8.37
CA VAL A 103 -7.31 -7.50 6.95
C VAL A 103 -8.59 -6.73 6.62
N HIS A 104 -9.64 -6.88 7.44
CA HIS A 104 -10.91 -6.15 7.29
C HIS A 104 -10.75 -4.62 7.32
N GLN A 105 -9.87 -4.11 8.19
CA GLN A 105 -9.57 -2.67 8.25
C GLN A 105 -8.89 -2.17 6.97
N ILE A 106 -7.96 -2.95 6.42
CA ILE A 106 -7.26 -2.63 5.17
C ILE A 106 -8.25 -2.60 4.00
N GLU A 107 -9.09 -3.63 3.89
CA GLU A 107 -10.13 -3.74 2.88
C GLU A 107 -11.08 -2.54 2.92
N LYS A 108 -11.65 -2.23 4.10
CA LYS A 108 -12.55 -1.08 4.28
C LYS A 108 -11.91 0.23 3.85
N LYS A 109 -10.64 0.46 4.22
CA LYS A 109 -9.90 1.66 3.82
C LYS A 109 -9.65 1.70 2.30
N ALA A 110 -9.33 0.57 1.69
CA ALA A 110 -9.13 0.46 0.25
C ALA A 110 -10.43 0.79 -0.51
N VAL A 111 -11.56 0.17 -0.13
CA VAL A 111 -12.88 0.43 -0.73
C VAL A 111 -13.28 1.90 -0.57
N GLN A 112 -13.05 2.50 0.59
CA GLN A 112 -13.32 3.93 0.81
C GLN A 112 -12.47 4.83 -0.11
N LYS A 113 -11.18 4.51 -0.31
CA LYS A 113 -10.31 5.25 -1.23
C LYS A 113 -10.81 5.12 -2.67
N MET A 114 -11.18 3.91 -3.10
CA MET A 114 -11.71 3.67 -4.45
C MET A 114 -13.00 4.46 -4.68
N LYS A 115 -13.96 4.41 -3.74
CA LYS A 115 -15.23 5.15 -3.84
C LYS A 115 -15.00 6.66 -4.00
N LYS A 116 -14.08 7.25 -3.23
CA LYS A 116 -13.74 8.68 -3.34
C LYS A 116 -13.16 9.02 -4.72
N ARG A 117 -12.25 8.19 -5.25
CA ARG A 117 -11.66 8.40 -6.58
C ARG A 117 -12.71 8.31 -7.69
N LEU A 118 -13.64 7.36 -7.60
CA LEU A 118 -14.73 7.19 -8.57
C LEU A 118 -15.73 8.35 -8.52
N GLN A 119 -16.13 8.81 -7.33
CA GLN A 119 -17.02 9.97 -7.19
C GLN A 119 -16.39 11.25 -7.75
N ASN A 120 -15.10 11.48 -7.47
CA ASN A 120 -14.38 12.62 -8.02
C ASN A 120 -14.28 12.55 -9.56
N ALA A 121 -14.16 11.36 -10.15
CA ALA A 121 -14.14 11.21 -11.61
C ALA A 121 -15.51 11.50 -12.25
N VAL A 122 -16.61 11.24 -11.55
CA VAL A 122 -17.98 11.45 -12.05
C VAL A 122 -18.45 12.90 -11.89
N SER A 123 -18.03 13.61 -10.83
CA SER A 123 -18.42 15.01 -10.57
C SER A 123 -17.68 16.06 -11.41
N VAL A 124 -16.81 15.66 -12.34
CA VAL A 124 -16.15 16.57 -13.31
C VAL A 124 -16.95 16.65 -14.63
N LYS A 125 -18.28 16.58 -14.55
CA LYS A 125 -19.19 16.79 -15.69
C LYS A 125 -19.96 18.08 -15.53
#